data_AF-A0A972KMG6-F1
#
_entry.id   AF-A0A972KMG6-F1
#
_cell.length_a   1.000
_cell.length_b   1.000
_cell.length_c   1.000
_cell.angle_alpha   90.00
_cell.angle_beta   90.00
_cell.angle_gamma   90.00
#
_symmetry.space_group_name_H-M   'P 1'
#
loop_
_entity.id
_entity.type
_entity.pdbx_description
1 polymer ?
#
loop_
_entity_poly.entity_id
_entity_poly.type
_entity_poly.pdbx_seq_one_letter_code
_entity_poly.pdbx_strand_id
1 'polypeptide(L)' 'MPIRKTEAIVLRSRDWSKSSKIVTFYTRLFGKVNGIAKGAMRPKNKFGSSLEPLLRPYPNLL' A
#
# COMPACT_ATOMS: atom_id res chain seq x y z
N MET A 1 -11.90 -1.27 15.47
CA MET A 1 -11.08 -0.12 15.00
C MET A 1 -11.72 0.43 13.73
N PRO A 2 -11.89 1.75 13.60
CA PRO A 2 -12.51 2.34 12.41
C PRO A 2 -11.58 2.25 11.18
N ILE A 3 -12.16 2.05 10.01
CA ILE A 3 -11.44 2.10 8.73
C ILE A 3 -11.10 3.57 8.44
N ARG A 4 -9.81 3.90 8.35
CA ARG A 4 -9.36 5.25 7.99
C ARG A 4 -8.94 5.29 6.51
N LYS A 5 -9.34 6.34 5.81
CA LYS A 5 -8.94 6.61 4.42
C LYS A 5 -8.13 7.90 4.39
N THR A 6 -7.01 7.90 3.68
CA THR A 6 -6.18 9.09 3.48
C THR A 6 -5.29 8.87 2.26
N GLU A 7 -4.85 9.96 1.64
CA GLU A 7 -3.87 9.91 0.57
C GLU A 7 -2.51 9.49 1.14
N ALA A 8 -1.74 8.75 0.33
CA ALA A 8 -0.42 8.30 0.72
C ALA A 8 0.52 8.14 -0.47
N ILE A 9 1.82 8.12 -0.21
CA ILE A 9 2.87 7.72 -1.17
C ILE A 9 3.60 6.50 -0.59
N VAL A 10 3.94 5.55 -1.47
CA VAL A 10 4.75 4.39 -1.08
C VAL A 10 6.21 4.82 -0.98
N LEU A 11 6.79 4.69 0.21
CA LEU A 11 8.21 4.93 0.43
C LEU A 11 9.04 3.67 0.20
N ARG A 12 8.52 2.51 0.60
CA ARG A 12 9.22 1.22 0.51
C ARG A 12 8.23 0.08 0.40
N SER A 13 8.57 -0.91 -0.39
CA SER A 13 7.85 -2.17 -0.55
C SER A 13 8.84 -3.32 -0.40
N ARG A 14 8.50 -4.35 0.39
CA ARG A 14 9.32 -5.55 0.54
C ARG A 14 8.47 -6.79 0.72
N ASP A 15 8.95 -7.92 0.24
CA ASP A 15 8.28 -9.20 0.44
C ASP A 15 8.28 -9.56 1.92
N TRP A 16 7.16 -10.11 2.38
CA TRP A 16 6.96 -10.53 3.76
C TRP A 16 6.65 -12.02 3.87
N SER A 17 5.83 -12.52 2.96
CA SER A 17 5.50 -13.95 2.85
C SER A 17 5.41 -14.34 1.39
N LYS A 18 5.17 -15.63 1.11
CA LYS A 18 4.94 -16.12 -0.25
C LYS A 18 3.88 -15.35 -1.04
N SER A 19 2.95 -14.67 -0.35
CA SER A 19 1.85 -13.97 -1.01
C SER A 19 1.69 -12.50 -0.63
N SER A 20 2.49 -11.96 0.29
CA SER A 20 2.21 -10.65 0.91
C SER A 20 3.45 -9.79 0.99
N LYS A 21 3.25 -8.47 0.94
CA LYS A 21 4.29 -7.46 1.10
C LYS A 21 4.09 -6.66 2.39
N ILE A 22 5.18 -6.21 3.01
CA ILE A 22 5.18 -5.08 3.96
C ILE A 22 5.43 -3.81 3.15
N VAL A 23 4.60 -2.80 3.38
CA VAL A 23 4.68 -1.52 2.68
C VAL A 23 4.76 -0.39 3.69
N THR A 24 5.70 0.52 3.47
CA THR A 24 5.84 1.76 4.22
C THR A 24 5.21 2.89 3.40
N PHE A 25 4.24 3.56 4.01
CA PHE A 25 3.53 4.69 3.43
C PHE A 25 3.91 5.98 4.15
N TYR A 26 3.99 7.08 3.41
CA TYR A 26 3.85 8.42 3.98
C TYR A 26 2.46 8.92 3.68
N THR A 27 1.66 9.10 4.72
CA THR A 27 0.25 9.47 4.63
C THR A 27 0.06 10.96 4.93
N ARG A 28 -0.95 11.58 4.32
CA ARG A 28 -1.23 13.01 4.51
C ARG A 28 -1.62 13.36 5.95
N LEU A 29 -2.38 12.49 6.62
CA LEU A 29 -2.95 12.78 7.94
C LEU A 29 -2.27 12.06 9.12
N PHE A 30 -1.51 11.00 8.87
CA PHE A 30 -0.94 10.14 9.94
C PHE A 30 0.59 10.01 9.84
N GLY A 31 1.23 10.73 8.94
CA GLY A 31 2.67 10.64 8.72
C GLY A 31 3.08 9.25 8.22
N LYS A 32 4.22 8.74 8.71
CA LYS A 32 4.79 7.46 8.29
C LYS A 32 4.05 6.28 8.93
N VAL A 33 3.52 5.39 8.12
CA VAL A 33 2.77 4.20 8.56
C VAL A 33 3.28 2.95 7.84
N ASN A 34 3.41 1.84 8.56
CA ASN A 34 3.70 0.53 7.98
C ASN A 34 2.44 -0.34 7.93
N GLY A 35 2.24 -1.09 6.85
CA GLY A 35 1.11 -1.99 6.69
C GLY A 35 1.45 -3.27 5.94
N ILE A 36 0.68 -4.34 6.20
CA ILE A 36 0.78 -5.59 5.46
C ILE A 36 -0.25 -5.58 4.33
N ALA A 37 0.23 -5.64 3.10
CA ALA A 37 -0.59 -5.84 1.92
C ALA A 37 -0.78 -7.35 1.69
N LYS A 38 -1.79 -7.92 2.36
CA LYS A 38 -2.11 -9.35 2.26
C LYS A 38 -2.48 -9.72 0.83
N GLY A 39 -1.82 -10.73 0.26
CA GLY A 39 -2.11 -11.22 -1.09
C GLY A 39 -1.54 -10.36 -2.22
N ALA A 40 -0.70 -9.36 -1.93
CA ALA A 40 -0.12 -8.45 -2.92
C ALA A 40 0.77 -9.11 -3.99
N MET A 41 1.22 -10.35 -3.77
CA MET A 41 2.05 -11.08 -4.75
C MET A 41 1.23 -12.09 -5.56
N ARG A 42 -0.08 -12.21 -5.33
CA ARG A 42 -0.92 -13.12 -6.13
C ARG A 42 -1.13 -12.56 -7.55
N PRO A 43 -1.21 -13.40 -8.59
CA PRO A 43 -1.40 -12.93 -9.97
C PRO A 43 -2.63 -12.06 -10.19
N LYS A 44 -3.74 -12.34 -9.49
CA LYS A 44 -5.00 -11.56 -9.52
C LYS A 44 -5.21 -10.81 -8.19
N ASN A 45 -4.31 -9.91 -7.85
CA ASN A 45 -4.42 -9.11 -6.63
C ASN A 45 -5.06 -7.73 -6.89
N LYS A 46 -5.64 -7.14 -5.85
CA LYS A 46 -6.29 -5.81 -5.92
C LYS A 46 -5.33 -4.62 -5.94
N PHE A 47 -4.03 -4.86 -5.76
CA PHE A 47 -3.03 -3.82 -5.64
C PHE A 47 -2.32 -3.52 -6.97
N GLY A 48 -2.20 -4.49 -7.88
CA GLY A 48 -1.44 -4.34 -9.12
C GLY A 48 -0.02 -3.83 -8.83
N SER A 49 0.43 -2.83 -9.60
CA SER A 49 1.68 -2.11 -9.40
C SER A 49 1.62 -0.96 -8.40
N SER A 50 0.46 -0.67 -7.78
CA SER A 50 0.28 0.51 -6.91
C SER A 50 1.14 0.53 -5.64
N LEU A 51 1.80 -0.59 -5.31
CA LEU A 51 2.69 -0.73 -4.17
C LEU A 51 4.17 -0.62 -4.53
N GLU A 52 4.50 -0.16 -5.74
CA GLU A 52 5.88 0.18 -6.08
C GLU A 52 6.26 1.55 -5.48
N PRO A 53 7.52 1.74 -5.06
CA PRO A 53 7.98 3.01 -4.50
C PRO A 53 7.73 4.19 -5.44
N LEU A 54 7.45 5.36 -4.86
CA LEU A 54 7.20 6.62 -5.56
C LEU A 54 5.93 6.67 -6.42
N LEU A 55 5.20 5.55 -6.55
CA LEU A 55 3.85 5.60 -7.09
C LEU A 55 2.89 6.17 -6.04
N ARG A 56 2.02 7.06 -6.50
CA ARG A 56 0.82 7.46 -5.78
C ARG A 56 -0.22 6.35 -6.04
N PRO A 57 -0.64 5.57 -5.03
CA PRO A 57 -1.79 4.69 -5.19
C PRO A 57 -2.99 5.59 -5.48
N TYR A 58 -3.52 5.50 -6.70
CA TYR A 58 -4.62 6.34 -7.17
C TYR A 58 -5.83 6.19 -6.23
N PRO A 59 -6.32 7.29 -5.63
CA PRO A 59 -7.69 7.33 -5.12
C PRO A 59 -8.61 7.52 -6.33
N ASN A 60 -9.69 6.75 -6.37
CA ASN A 60 -10.75 6.91 -7.36
C ASN A 60 -11.17 8.39 -7.44
N LEU A 61 -10.94 9.01 -8.60
CA LEU A 61 -11.51 10.28 -9.02
C LEU A 61 -12.66 9.97 -9.99
N LEU A 62 -13.73 9.40 -9.45
CA LEU A 62 -15.13 9.48 -9.91
C LEU A 62 -16.01 9.25 -8.69
#